data_AF-A0A940B6M0-F1
#
_entry.id   AF-A0A940B6M0-F1
#
_cell.length_a   1.000
_cell.length_b   1.000
_cell.length_c   1.000
_cell.angle_alpha   90.00
_cell.angle_beta   90.00
_cell.angle_gamma   90.00
#
_symmetry.space_group_name_H-M   'P 1'
#
loop_
_entity.id
_entity.type
_entity.pdbx_description
1 polymer ?
#
loop_
_entity_poly.entity_id
_entity_poly.type
_entity_poly.pdbx_seq_one_letter_code
_entity_poly.pdbx_strand_id
1 'polypeptide(L)'
;MKDGYIDFDEYIRQGDPAQRERAEAWSVAIGLQAVDGLQVSNYLLELARRNIEGEITIDEVIELLNERDAKKSRLNEYTSYTRIEAVDPIESKMGRPI
;
A
#
# COMPACT_ATOMS: atom_id res chain seq x y z
N MET A 1 -12.78 4.02 -14.36
CA MET A 1 -12.70 4.31 -12.92
C MET A 1 -11.40 5.09 -12.72
N LYS A 2 -11.39 6.20 -11.96
CA LYS A 2 -10.16 6.96 -11.69
C LYS A 2 -9.44 6.27 -10.52
N ASP A 3 -8.82 5.13 -10.82
CA ASP A 3 -8.11 4.35 -9.81
C ASP A 3 -6.76 5.03 -9.53
N GLY A 4 -6.60 5.58 -8.32
CA GLY A 4 -5.30 6.06 -7.83
C GLY A 4 -4.91 7.50 -8.17
N TYR A 5 -5.87 8.39 -8.49
CA TYR A 5 -5.57 9.82 -8.65
C TYR A 5 -6.29 10.65 -7.59
N ILE A 6 -5.51 11.37 -6.78
CA ILE A 6 -6.01 12.45 -5.92
C ILE A 6 -5.70 13.78 -6.59
N ASP A 7 -6.73 14.59 -6.75
CA ASP A 7 -6.59 15.98 -7.16
C ASP A 7 -6.38 16.86 -5.92
N PHE A 8 -5.13 16.97 -5.46
CA PHE A 8 -4.81 17.83 -4.31
C PHE A 8 -5.18 19.30 -4.60
N ASP A 9 -5.08 19.73 -5.87
CA ASP A 9 -5.38 21.11 -6.27
C ASP A 9 -6.87 21.45 -6.11
N GLU A 10 -7.77 20.47 -6.15
CA GLU A 10 -9.19 20.66 -5.86
C GLU A 10 -9.38 21.03 -4.38
N TYR A 11 -8.81 20.23 -3.46
CA TYR A 11 -8.87 20.49 -2.02
C TYR A 11 -8.16 21.80 -1.64
N ILE A 12 -7.01 22.09 -2.27
CA ILE A 12 -6.26 23.32 -2.00
C ILE A 12 -7.05 24.57 -2.43
N ARG A 13 -7.79 24.52 -3.54
CA ARG A 13 -8.54 25.67 -4.07
C ARG A 13 -9.93 25.84 -3.46
N GLN A 14 -10.61 24.74 -3.14
CA GLN A 14 -12.04 24.74 -2.83
C GLN A 14 -12.40 24.08 -1.49
N GLY A 15 -11.47 23.35 -0.87
CA GLY A 15 -11.69 22.70 0.42
C GLY A 15 -11.81 23.69 1.58
N ASP A 16 -12.33 23.21 2.70
CA ASP A 16 -12.32 23.98 3.95
C ASP A 16 -10.88 24.20 4.47
N PRO A 17 -10.65 25.09 5.45
CA PRO A 17 -9.30 25.38 5.95
C PRO A 17 -8.52 24.13 6.40
N ALA A 18 -9.17 23.15 7.01
CA ALA A 18 -8.52 21.93 7.50
C ALA A 18 -8.23 20.95 6.34
N GLN A 19 -9.16 20.80 5.41
CA GLN A 19 -8.96 20.01 4.19
C GLN A 19 -7.79 20.56 3.38
N ARG A 20 -7.74 21.88 3.19
CA ARG A 20 -6.66 22.56 2.49
C ARG A 20 -5.30 22.34 3.17
N GLU A 21 -5.22 22.53 4.48
CA GLU A 21 -3.97 22.31 5.24
C GLU A 21 -3.46 20.87 5.07
N ARG A 22 -4.35 19.88 5.20
CA ARG A 22 -3.99 18.46 5.00
C ARG A 22 -3.60 18.17 3.56
N ALA A 23 -4.31 18.73 2.58
CA ALA A 23 -3.99 18.55 1.17
C ALA A 23 -2.64 19.15 0.78
N GLU A 24 -2.30 20.33 1.30
CA GLU A 24 -0.97 20.93 1.16
C GLU A 24 0.11 20.02 1.76
N ALA A 25 -0.10 19.53 2.99
CA ALA A 25 0.84 18.62 3.65
C ALA A 25 1.06 17.31 2.86
N TRP A 26 -0.01 16.67 2.40
CA TRP A 26 0.08 15.45 1.59
C TRP A 26 0.73 15.68 0.23
N SER A 27 0.41 16.79 -0.45
CA SER A 27 1.01 17.15 -1.74
C SER A 27 2.53 17.34 -1.61
N VAL A 28 2.99 18.03 -0.56
CA VAL A 28 4.43 18.20 -0.28
C VAL A 28 5.10 16.87 0.03
N ALA A 29 4.52 16.04 0.91
CA ALA A 29 5.12 14.77 1.30
C ALA A 29 5.26 13.80 0.12
N ILE A 30 4.22 13.69 -0.71
CA ILE A 30 4.22 12.84 -1.91
C ILE A 30 5.16 13.40 -2.98
N GLY A 31 5.15 14.73 -3.17
CA GLY A 31 6.07 15.40 -4.09
C GLY A 31 7.53 15.16 -3.71
N LEU A 32 7.86 15.14 -2.41
CA LEU A 32 9.21 14.84 -1.93
C LEU A 32 9.63 13.40 -2.26
N GLN A 33 8.73 12.41 -2.10
CA GLN A 33 9.03 11.03 -2.49
C GLN A 33 9.26 10.88 -4.00
N ALA A 34 8.58 11.68 -4.83
CA ALA A 34 8.76 11.67 -6.28
C ALA A 34 10.14 12.22 -6.70
N VAL A 35 10.73 13.15 -5.93
CA VAL A 35 12.11 13.61 -6.15
C VAL A 35 13.11 12.45 -6.03
N ASP A 36 12.85 11.51 -5.13
CA ASP A 36 13.65 10.28 -4.96
C ASP A 36 13.32 9.19 -6.00
N GLY A 37 12.40 9.46 -6.93
CA GLY A 37 11.95 8.50 -7.95
C GLY A 37 11.05 7.39 -7.40
N LEU A 38 10.56 7.53 -6.18
CA LEU A 38 9.68 6.53 -5.56
C LEU A 38 8.23 6.72 -6.01
N GLN A 39 7.60 5.62 -6.38
CA GLN A 39 6.17 5.60 -6.71
C GLN A 39 5.36 5.31 -5.44
N VAL A 40 4.44 6.22 -5.12
CA VAL A 40 3.51 6.02 -4.00
C VAL A 40 2.45 4.99 -4.35
N SER A 41 2.08 4.15 -3.39
CA SER A 41 1.06 3.12 -3.61
C SER A 41 -0.35 3.72 -3.65
N ASN A 42 -1.25 3.16 -4.47
CA ASN A 42 -2.67 3.52 -4.49
C ASN A 42 -3.34 3.50 -3.10
N TYR A 43 -2.92 2.57 -2.25
CA TYR A 43 -3.40 2.49 -0.86
C TYR A 43 -3.01 3.72 -0.04
N LEU A 44 -1.78 4.22 -0.20
CA LEU A 44 -1.34 5.43 0.49
C LEU A 44 -2.14 6.65 0.00
N LEU A 45 -2.42 6.72 -1.30
CA LEU A 45 -3.28 7.76 -1.84
C LEU A 45 -4.67 7.68 -1.21
N GLU A 46 -5.31 6.51 -1.20
CA GLU A 46 -6.62 6.33 -0.54
C GLU A 46 -6.62 6.82 0.91
N LEU A 47 -5.61 6.46 1.70
CA LEU A 47 -5.47 6.94 3.09
C LEU A 47 -5.30 8.46 3.17
N ALA A 48 -4.51 9.06 2.27
CA ALA A 48 -4.34 10.51 2.20
C ALA A 48 -5.68 11.21 1.93
N ARG A 49 -6.50 10.69 1.01
CA ARG A 49 -7.85 11.23 0.75
C ARG A 49 -8.72 11.16 2.00
N ARG A 50 -8.81 10.00 2.63
CA ARG A 50 -9.63 9.79 3.84
C ARG A 50 -9.18 10.73 4.97
N ASN A 51 -7.88 10.99 5.09
CA ASN A 51 -7.36 11.95 6.05
C ASN A 51 -7.73 13.40 5.72
N ILE A 52 -7.61 13.80 4.45
CA ILE A 52 -8.04 15.13 3.98
C ILE A 52 -9.52 15.33 4.29
N GLU A 53 -10.37 14.36 3.95
CA GLU A 53 -11.82 14.35 4.21
C GLU A 53 -12.18 14.29 5.71
N GLY A 54 -11.19 14.07 6.59
CA GLY A 54 -11.40 13.99 8.03
C GLY A 54 -12.06 12.68 8.50
N GLU A 55 -12.09 11.66 7.64
CA GLU A 55 -12.58 10.32 8.00
C GLU A 55 -11.63 9.59 8.95
N ILE A 56 -10.33 9.88 8.85
CA ILE A 56 -9.27 9.30 9.69
C ILE A 56 -8.24 10.37 10.07
N THR A 57 -7.65 10.20 11.24
CA THR A 57 -6.52 10.96 11.74
C THR A 57 -5.21 10.51 11.09
N ILE A 58 -4.15 11.31 11.23
CA ILE A 58 -2.83 10.94 10.74
C ILE A 58 -2.26 9.72 11.50
N ASP A 59 -2.60 9.58 12.78
CA ASP A 59 -2.19 8.43 13.59
C ASP A 59 -2.83 7.14 13.07
N GLU A 60 -4.13 7.16 12.74
CA GLU A 60 -4.83 6.03 12.11
C GLU A 60 -4.24 5.69 10.73
N VAL A 61 -3.80 6.69 9.95
CA VAL A 61 -3.08 6.43 8.69
C VAL A 61 -1.79 5.64 8.95
N ILE A 62 -1.01 6.05 9.96
CA ILE A 62 0.25 5.38 10.33
C ILE A 62 -0.01 3.94 10.80
N GLU A 63 -1.03 3.74 11.64
CA GLU A 63 -1.43 2.40 12.10
C GLU A 63 -1.80 1.49 10.92
N LEU A 64 -2.66 1.96 10.01
CA LEU A 64 -3.09 1.21 8.83
C LEU A 64 -1.92 0.84 7.89
N LEU A 65 -0.94 1.75 7.74
CA LEU A 65 0.28 1.45 6.98
C LEU A 65 1.13 0.38 7.66
N ASN A 66 1.34 0.49 8.96
CA ASN A 66 2.09 -0.48 9.75
C ASN A 66 1.44 -1.87 9.72
N GLU A 67 0.12 -1.95 9.85
CA GLU A 67 -0.63 -3.20 9.74
C GLU A 67 -0.45 -3.88 8.38
N ARG A 68 -0.54 -3.10 7.29
CA ARG A 68 -0.32 -3.61 5.94
C ARG A 68 1.08 -4.18 5.77
N ASP A 69 2.09 -3.48 6.27
CA ASP A 69 3.49 -3.88 6.09
C ASP A 69 3.84 -5.09 6.98
N ALA A 70 3.28 -5.17 8.19
CA ALA A 70 3.32 -6.36 9.02
C ALA A 70 2.65 -7.56 8.31
N LYS A 71 1.46 -7.37 7.72
CA LYS A 71 0.75 -8.42 6.97
C LYS A 71 1.54 -8.93 5.77
N LYS A 72 2.17 -8.02 4.99
CA LYS A 72 3.06 -8.41 3.89
C LYS A 72 4.25 -9.24 4.38
N SER A 73 4.83 -8.86 5.52
CA SER A 73 5.94 -9.59 6.13
C SER A 73 5.54 -11.02 6.51
N ARG A 74 4.36 -11.20 7.14
CA ARG A 74 3.83 -12.53 7.49
C ARG A 74 3.50 -13.39 6.26
N LEU A 75 2.99 -12.79 5.19
CA LEU A 75 2.70 -13.51 3.95
C LEU A 75 3.98 -13.96 3.24
N ASN A 76 5.02 -13.12 3.24
CA ASN A 76 6.33 -13.49 2.72
C ASN A 76 6.93 -14.67 3.50
N GLU A 77 6.82 -14.65 4.83
CA GLU A 77 7.26 -15.75 5.68
C GLU A 77 6.52 -17.06 5.36
N TYR A 78 5.17 -17.06 5.35
CA TYR A 78 4.38 -18.25 5.01
C TYR A 78 4.69 -18.79 3.60
N THR A 79 4.79 -17.89 2.61
CA THR A 79 5.12 -18.26 1.22
C THR A 79 6.52 -18.87 1.10
N SER A 80 7.48 -18.39 1.90
CA SER A 80 8.83 -18.97 1.93
C SER A 80 8.84 -20.40 2.47
N TYR A 81 8.03 -20.70 3.50
CA TYR A 81 7.88 -22.06 4.05
C TYR A 81 7.11 -23.00 3.10
N THR A 82 6.11 -22.54 2.37
CA THR A 82 5.41 -23.40 1.39
C THR A 82 6.26 -23.68 0.15
N ARG A 83 7.11 -22.73 -0.29
CA ARG A 83 8.00 -22.91 -1.45
C ARG A 83 9.10 -23.95 -1.20
N ILE A 84 9.55 -24.13 0.04
CA ILE A 84 10.55 -25.17 0.38
C ILE A 84 9.95 -26.58 0.46
N GLU A 85 8.65 -26.75 0.75
CA GLU A 85 7.97 -28.06 0.72
C GLU A 85 7.52 -28.47 -0.69
N ALA A 86 7.38 -27.51 -1.61
CA ALA A 86 7.02 -27.73 -3.00
C ALA A 86 8.21 -28.10 -3.91
N VAL A 87 9.25 -28.76 -3.37
CA VAL A 87 10.27 -29.43 -4.20
C VAL A 87 9.61 -30.66 -4.82
N ASP A 88 9.57 -30.66 -6.15
CA ASP A 88 8.91 -31.61 -7.06
C ASP A 88 8.62 -33.01 -6.49
N PRO A 89 7.40 -33.56 -6.65
CA PRO A 89 7.17 -34.96 -6.36
C PRO A 89 8.07 -35.75 -7.31
N ILE A 90 9.12 -36.36 -6.75
CA ILE A 90 10.04 -37.26 -7.43
C ILE A 90 9.20 -38.17 -8.33
N GLU A 91 9.33 -38.02 -9.65
CA GLU A 91 8.75 -38.92 -10.62
C GLU A 91 9.05 -40.34 -10.15
N SER A 92 7.99 -41.02 -9.76
CA SER A 92 7.98 -42.40 -9.32
C SER A 92 8.50 -43.26 -10.47
N LYS A 93 9.82 -43.46 -10.51
CA LYS A 93 10.47 -44.60 -11.16
C LYS A 93 10.11 -45.86 -10.37
N MET A 94 8.84 -46.20 -10.31
CA MET A 94 8.43 -47.58 -10.08
C MET A 94 8.20 -48.20 -11.45
N GLY A 95 9.23 -48.90 -11.93
CA GLY A 95 9.07 -49.89 -12.98
C GLY A 95 7.94 -50.83 -12.60
N ARG A 96 7.01 -51.05 -13.53
CA ARG A 96 5.96 -52.06 -13.37
C ARG A 96 6.64 -53.44 -13.34
N PRO A 97 6.47 -54.27 -12.30
CA PRO A 97 6.65 -55.70 -12.47
C PRO A 97 5.42 -56.26 -13.20
N ILE A 98 5.72 -57.22 -14.06
CA ILE A 98 4.84 -58.02 -14.91
C ILE A 98 3.93 -58.92 -14.09
#